data_AF-A0A9D6F3P3-F1
#
_entry.id   AF-A0A9D6F3P3-F1
#
_cell.length_a   1.000
_cell.length_b   1.000
_cell.length_c   1.000
_cell.angle_alpha   90.00
_cell.angle_beta   90.00
_cell.angle_gamma   90.00
#
_symmetry.space_group_name_H-M   'P 1'
#
loop_
_entity.id
_entity.type
_entity.pdbx_description
1 polymer ?
#
loop_
_entity_poly.entity_id
_entity_poly.type
_entity_poly.pdbx_seq_one_letter_code
_entity_poly.pdbx_strand_id
1 'polypeptide(L)'
;MTMNVGSVRFLHQLIAMGSRSLLQYVSESFPYAPAAARSHVDRVIALAEEERDEAARLTRLMQKQHLPLPRSVSYPSHFTTTNFASLDYLLPRLIGEHEKEVARIESTSNNLEGEEIRRIGQAYLDMKRRHLQTLRELAGPATASA
;
A
#
# COMPACT_ATOMS: atom_id res chain seq x y z
N MET A 1 12.20 14.60 -21.54
CA MET A 1 10.86 15.01 -21.12
C MET A 1 10.94 15.29 -19.63
N THR A 2 10.86 16.54 -19.22
CA THR A 2 11.07 16.96 -17.82
C THR A 2 9.77 16.76 -17.04
N MET A 3 9.75 15.88 -16.04
CA MET A 3 8.61 15.77 -15.13
C MET A 3 8.47 17.06 -14.31
N ASN A 4 7.24 17.56 -14.18
CA ASN A 4 6.96 18.72 -13.34
C ASN A 4 7.02 18.36 -11.84
N VAL A 5 7.09 19.37 -10.98
CA VAL A 5 7.18 19.21 -9.52
C VAL A 5 6.00 18.42 -8.95
N GLY A 6 4.81 18.59 -9.53
CA GLY A 6 3.61 17.85 -9.14
C GLY A 6 3.75 16.34 -9.35
N SER A 7 4.31 15.93 -10.49
CA SER A 7 4.56 14.54 -10.85
C SER A 7 5.60 13.89 -9.94
N VAL A 8 6.69 14.60 -9.65
CA VAL A 8 7.73 14.12 -8.72
C VAL A 8 7.16 13.91 -7.31
N ARG A 9 6.37 14.87 -6.81
CA ARG A 9 5.72 14.76 -5.51
C ARG A 9 4.72 13.60 -5.46
N PHE A 10 3.99 13.38 -6.55
CA PHE A 10 3.08 12.24 -6.63
C PHE A 10 3.83 10.90 -6.59
N LEU A 11 4.93 10.76 -7.33
CA LEU A 11 5.77 9.56 -7.26
C LEU A 11 6.34 9.33 -5.85
N HIS A 12 6.78 10.39 -5.16
CA HIS A 12 7.21 10.29 -3.76
C HIS A 12 6.09 9.75 -2.87
N GLN A 13 4.86 10.23 -3.08
CA GLN A 13 3.71 9.75 -2.32
C GLN A 13 3.42 8.27 -2.57
N LEU A 14 3.44 7.81 -3.83
CA LEU A 14 3.21 6.39 -4.16
C LEU A 14 4.30 5.49 -3.56
N ILE A 15 5.56 5.92 -3.62
CA ILE A 15 6.69 5.19 -3.02
C ILE A 15 6.51 5.11 -1.50
N ALA A 16 6.10 6.21 -0.85
CA ALA A 16 5.87 6.23 0.59
C ALA A 16 4.72 5.28 1.00
N MET A 17 3.62 5.24 0.24
CA MET A 17 2.50 4.32 0.47
C MET A 17 2.97 2.85 0.38
N GLY A 18 3.76 2.50 -0.63
CA GLY A 18 4.22 1.12 -0.82
C GLY A 18 5.36 0.68 0.10
N SER A 19 5.95 1.57 0.90
CA SER A 19 7.10 1.26 1.75
C SER A 19 6.89 1.53 3.24
N ARG A 20 5.91 2.38 3.60
CA ARG A 20 5.69 2.84 4.99
C ARG A 20 4.21 2.93 5.37
N SER A 21 3.33 2.17 4.72
CA SER A 21 1.92 2.06 5.10
C SER A 21 1.72 1.15 6.33
N LEU A 22 0.50 1.16 6.87
CA LEU A 22 0.10 0.22 7.92
C LEU A 22 0.23 -1.23 7.45
N LEU A 23 -0.02 -1.52 6.17
CA LEU A 23 0.13 -2.86 5.59
C LEU A 23 1.58 -3.34 5.69
N GLN A 24 2.54 -2.48 5.36
CA GLN A 24 3.96 -2.79 5.47
C GLN A 24 4.33 -3.08 6.93
N TYR A 25 3.88 -2.23 7.84
CA TYR A 25 4.09 -2.43 9.27
C TYR A 25 3.54 -3.77 9.76
N VAL A 26 2.30 -4.09 9.41
CA VAL A 26 1.66 -5.36 9.80
C VAL A 26 2.44 -6.55 9.24
N SER A 27 2.86 -6.50 7.97
CA SER A 27 3.63 -7.58 7.33
C SER A 27 4.98 -7.82 8.02
N GLU A 28 5.61 -6.79 8.56
CA GLU A 28 6.89 -6.88 9.28
C GLU A 28 6.72 -7.25 10.76
N SER A 29 5.56 -6.95 11.36
CA SER A 29 5.27 -7.23 12.77
C SER A 29 4.79 -8.65 13.06
N PHE A 30 4.50 -9.44 12.01
CA PHE A 30 3.99 -10.83 12.09
C PHE A 30 2.79 -10.98 13.05
N PRO A 31 1.57 -10.52 12.65
CA PRO A 31 0.41 -10.58 13.53
C PRO A 31 0.10 -12.02 13.97
N TYR A 32 -0.40 -12.16 15.19
CA TYR A 32 -0.82 -13.45 15.70
C TYR A 32 -2.06 -13.93 14.93
N ALA A 33 -2.00 -15.17 14.43
CA ALA A 33 -3.12 -15.84 13.81
C ALA A 33 -3.13 -17.33 14.20
N PRO A 34 -4.30 -17.92 14.51
CA PRO A 34 -4.42 -19.36 14.68
C PRO A 34 -4.07 -20.08 13.37
N ALA A 35 -3.67 -21.36 13.45
CA ALA A 35 -3.24 -22.13 12.28
C ALA A 35 -4.26 -22.12 11.12
N ALA A 36 -5.56 -22.17 11.45
CA ALA A 36 -6.65 -22.09 10.47
C ALA A 36 -6.70 -20.76 9.69
N ALA A 37 -6.15 -19.68 10.23
CA ALA A 37 -6.11 -18.36 9.61
C ALA A 37 -4.72 -17.99 9.04
N ARG A 38 -3.79 -18.96 8.98
CA ARG A 38 -2.43 -18.68 8.48
C ARG A 38 -2.42 -18.24 7.01
N SER A 39 -3.29 -18.82 6.20
CA SER A 39 -3.47 -18.43 4.80
C SER A 39 -3.90 -16.96 4.63
N HIS A 40 -4.63 -16.40 5.59
CA HIS A 40 -5.00 -14.98 5.58
C HIS A 40 -3.78 -14.09 5.85
N VAL A 41 -2.90 -14.49 6.77
CA VAL A 41 -1.63 -13.80 7.02
C VAL A 41 -0.74 -13.84 5.79
N ASP A 42 -0.59 -15.01 5.15
CA ASP A 42 0.22 -15.15 3.94
C ASP A 42 -0.33 -14.28 2.80
N ARG A 43 -1.66 -14.16 2.69
CA ARG A 43 -2.30 -13.26 1.72
C ARG A 43 -1.96 -11.80 2.00
N VAL A 44 -2.03 -11.35 3.25
CA VAL A 44 -1.65 -9.98 3.65
C VAL A 44 -0.18 -9.70 3.36
N ILE A 45 0.71 -10.66 3.63
CA ILE A 45 2.15 -10.54 3.31
C ILE A 45 2.34 -10.40 1.80
N ALA A 46 1.66 -11.21 0.99
CA ALA A 46 1.75 -11.13 -0.47
C ALA A 46 1.30 -9.76 -1.01
N LEU A 47 0.25 -9.16 -0.45
CA LEU A 47 -0.16 -7.79 -0.81
C LEU A 47 0.94 -6.78 -0.46
N ALA A 48 1.56 -6.92 0.72
CA ALA A 48 2.64 -6.04 1.15
C ALA A 48 3.89 -6.17 0.26
N GLU A 49 4.20 -7.38 -0.19
CA GLU A 49 5.28 -7.65 -1.15
C GLU A 49 5.02 -6.99 -2.51
N GLU A 50 3.80 -7.15 -3.06
CA GLU A 50 3.41 -6.52 -4.33
C GLU A 50 3.56 -4.99 -4.27
N GLU A 51 3.17 -4.35 -3.15
CA GLU A 51 3.34 -2.90 -2.97
C GLU A 51 4.80 -2.47 -2.84
N ARG A 52 5.64 -3.27 -2.18
CA ARG A 52 7.08 -3.00 -2.06
C ARG A 52 7.78 -3.10 -3.41
N ASP A 53 7.44 -4.12 -4.19
CA ASP A 53 7.99 -4.32 -5.52
C ASP A 53 7.62 -3.17 -6.45
N GLU A 54 6.38 -2.69 -6.38
CA GLU A 54 5.94 -1.54 -7.15
C GLU A 54 6.64 -0.25 -6.68
N ALA A 55 6.79 -0.03 -5.36
CA ALA A 55 7.56 1.10 -4.84
C ALA A 55 9.04 1.06 -5.28
N ALA A 56 9.66 -0.13 -5.33
CA ALA A 56 11.00 -0.32 -5.84
C ALA A 56 11.09 -0.03 -7.34
N ARG A 57 10.08 -0.46 -8.13
CA ARG A 57 9.98 -0.15 -9.56
C ARG A 57 9.91 1.36 -9.81
N LEU A 58 9.07 2.07 -9.06
CA LEU A 58 8.96 3.53 -9.15
C LEU A 58 10.25 4.23 -8.73
N THR A 59 10.92 3.74 -7.69
CA THR A 59 12.23 4.28 -7.26
C THR A 59 13.27 4.14 -8.38
N ARG A 60 13.35 2.97 -9.03
CA ARG A 60 14.26 2.75 -10.19
C ARG A 60 13.91 3.65 -11.36
N LEU A 61 12.62 3.89 -11.62
CA LEU A 61 12.18 4.84 -12.65
C LEU A 61 12.69 6.25 -12.36
N MET A 62 12.53 6.73 -11.12
CA MET A 62 13.02 8.04 -10.71
C MET A 62 14.55 8.16 -10.84
N GLN A 63 15.29 7.12 -10.45
CA GLN A 63 16.75 7.06 -10.62
C GLN A 63 17.14 7.17 -12.10
N LYS A 64 16.49 6.39 -12.98
CA LYS A 64 16.74 6.41 -14.43
C LYS A 64 16.47 7.78 -15.06
N GLN A 65 15.51 8.53 -14.51
CA GLN A 65 15.18 9.88 -14.96
C GLN A 65 15.98 10.98 -14.25
N HIS A 66 16.96 10.62 -13.41
CA HIS A 66 17.75 11.55 -12.59
C HIS A 66 16.88 12.46 -11.70
N LEU A 67 15.74 11.96 -11.24
CA LEU A 67 14.83 12.66 -10.35
C LEU A 67 15.25 12.48 -8.88
N PRO A 68 15.00 13.48 -8.01
CA PRO A 68 15.29 13.34 -6.59
C PRO A 68 14.46 12.23 -5.97
N LEU A 69 15.08 11.36 -5.17
CA LEU A 69 14.40 10.27 -4.48
C LEU A 69 13.74 10.76 -3.17
N PRO A 70 12.63 10.14 -2.74
CA PRO A 70 12.05 10.43 -1.44
C PRO A 70 13.03 10.05 -0.33
N ARG A 71 13.07 10.84 0.75
CA ARG A 71 13.84 10.47 1.95
C ARG A 71 13.16 9.28 2.63
N SER A 72 13.97 8.33 3.12
CA SER A 72 13.46 7.25 3.97
C SER A 72 12.84 7.86 5.23
N VAL A 73 11.58 7.53 5.49
CA VAL A 73 10.84 7.98 6.68
C VAL A 73 10.66 6.79 7.61
N SER A 74 10.79 7.02 8.91
CA SER A 74 10.43 6.04 9.93
C SER A 74 8.94 5.75 9.89
N TYR A 75 8.53 4.55 10.33
CA TYR A 75 7.11 4.27 10.53
C TYR A 75 6.50 5.27 11.52
N PRO A 76 5.27 5.75 11.26
CA PRO A 76 4.53 6.54 12.22
C PRO A 76 4.43 5.83 13.58
N SER A 77 4.66 6.56 14.67
CA SER A 77 4.68 6.01 16.02
C SER A 77 3.35 5.35 16.42
N HIS A 78 2.22 5.79 15.88
CA HIS A 78 0.92 5.21 16.20
C HIS A 78 0.75 3.76 15.69
N PHE A 79 1.58 3.30 14.75
CA PHE A 79 1.58 1.89 14.34
C PHE A 79 2.13 0.96 15.42
N THR A 80 2.95 1.43 16.35
CA THR A 80 3.45 0.55 17.43
C THR A 80 2.36 0.10 18.40
N THR A 81 1.19 0.76 18.38
CA THR A 81 0.00 0.34 19.14
C THR A 81 -0.66 -0.91 18.57
N THR A 82 -0.29 -1.34 17.35
CA THR A 82 -0.82 -2.55 16.71
C THR A 82 0.07 -3.79 16.91
N ASN A 83 1.16 -3.68 17.67
CA ASN A 83 1.96 -4.84 18.05
C ASN A 83 1.11 -5.85 18.84
N PHE A 84 1.24 -7.14 18.52
CA PHE A 84 0.52 -8.25 19.16
C PHE A 84 -1.00 -8.29 18.90
N ALA A 85 -1.53 -7.45 17.99
CA ALA A 85 -2.92 -7.53 17.59
C ALA A 85 -3.18 -8.77 16.69
N SER A 86 -4.38 -9.33 16.79
CA SER A 86 -4.83 -10.37 15.87
C SER A 86 -5.09 -9.78 14.48
N LEU A 87 -4.98 -10.62 13.45
CA LEU A 87 -5.30 -10.20 12.08
C LEU A 87 -6.75 -9.68 11.97
N ASP A 88 -7.71 -10.34 12.63
CA ASP A 88 -9.12 -9.93 12.63
C ASP A 88 -9.33 -8.51 13.17
N TYR A 89 -8.55 -8.12 14.18
CA TYR A 89 -8.59 -6.75 14.71
C TYR A 89 -7.96 -5.74 13.74
N LEU A 90 -6.95 -6.16 12.98
CA LEU A 90 -6.20 -5.31 12.06
C LEU A 90 -6.91 -5.11 10.71
N LEU A 91 -7.67 -6.09 10.24
CA LEU A 91 -8.33 -6.06 8.94
C LEU A 91 -9.20 -4.81 8.72
N PRO A 92 -10.12 -4.42 9.63
CA PRO A 92 -10.90 -3.19 9.46
C PRO A 92 -10.04 -1.92 9.35
N ARG A 93 -8.92 -1.87 10.09
CA ARG A 93 -7.98 -0.74 10.03
C ARG A 93 -7.21 -0.73 8.71
N LEU A 94 -6.76 -1.89 8.23
CA LEU A 94 -6.09 -2.04 6.94
C LEU A 94 -6.99 -1.61 5.78
N ILE A 95 -8.27 -2.00 5.82
CA ILE A 95 -9.30 -1.57 4.86
C ILE A 95 -9.44 -0.05 4.90
N GLY A 96 -9.64 0.54 6.09
CA GLY A 96 -9.81 1.98 6.23
C GLY A 96 -8.59 2.80 5.77
N GLU A 97 -7.37 2.31 5.98
CA GLU A 97 -6.16 2.96 5.45
C GLU A 97 -6.07 2.83 3.92
N HIS A 98 -6.38 1.65 3.35
CA HIS A 98 -6.40 1.47 1.89
C HIS A 98 -7.45 2.34 1.21
N GLU A 99 -8.63 2.51 1.79
CA GLU A 99 -9.67 3.40 1.25
C GLU A 99 -9.18 4.86 1.18
N LYS A 100 -8.50 5.33 2.24
CA LYS A 100 -7.90 6.67 2.25
C LYS A 100 -6.81 6.82 1.20
N GLU A 101 -5.98 5.79 1.00
CA GLU A 101 -4.92 5.80 -0.02
C GLU A 101 -5.51 5.83 -1.43
N VAL A 102 -6.50 4.98 -1.72
CA VAL A 102 -7.24 4.95 -3.00
C VAL A 102 -7.83 6.32 -3.32
N ALA A 103 -8.58 6.92 -2.38
CA ALA A 103 -9.18 8.23 -2.56
C ALA A 103 -8.12 9.34 -2.78
N ARG A 104 -6.97 9.23 -2.09
CA ARG A 104 -5.86 10.18 -2.26
C ARG A 104 -5.21 10.05 -3.63
N ILE A 105 -5.02 8.83 -4.13
CA ILE A 105 -4.46 8.59 -5.46
C ILE A 105 -5.39 9.16 -6.52
N GLU A 106 -6.69 8.85 -6.46
CA GLU A 106 -7.72 9.36 -7.39
C GLU A 106 -7.75 10.89 -7.44
N SER A 107 -7.83 11.53 -6.27
CA SER A 107 -7.88 13.00 -6.19
C SER A 107 -6.60 13.65 -6.72
N THR A 108 -5.44 13.02 -6.53
CA THR A 108 -4.17 13.56 -7.00
C THR A 108 -4.00 13.35 -8.50
N SER A 109 -4.29 12.14 -9.01
CA SER A 109 -4.09 11.78 -10.43
C SER A 109 -4.95 12.61 -11.39
N ASN A 110 -6.14 13.02 -10.96
CA ASN A 110 -7.04 13.85 -11.78
C ASN A 110 -6.48 15.25 -12.07
N ASN A 111 -5.54 15.72 -11.25
CA ASN A 111 -4.95 17.05 -11.35
C ASN A 111 -3.52 17.03 -11.95
N LEU A 112 -3.03 15.87 -12.39
CA LEU A 112 -1.68 15.73 -12.94
C LEU A 112 -1.65 15.89 -14.45
N GLU A 113 -0.67 16.66 -14.91
CA GLU A 113 -0.33 16.78 -16.33
C GLU A 113 0.64 15.67 -16.75
N GLY A 114 0.47 15.17 -17.97
CA GLY A 114 1.35 14.15 -18.55
C GLY A 114 0.68 12.78 -18.62
N GLU A 115 0.77 12.15 -19.79
CA GLU A 115 0.18 10.83 -20.01
C GLU A 115 0.91 9.71 -19.24
N GLU A 116 2.24 9.82 -19.13
CA GLU A 116 3.06 8.83 -18.42
C GLU A 116 2.70 8.79 -16.92
N ILE A 117 2.63 9.94 -16.25
CA ILE A 117 2.32 9.99 -14.82
C ILE A 117 0.88 9.53 -14.53
N ARG A 118 -0.07 9.87 -15.42
CA ARG A 118 -1.45 9.38 -15.32
C ARG A 118 -1.53 7.86 -15.48
N ARG A 119 -0.79 7.28 -16.42
CA ARG A 119 -0.69 5.82 -16.58
C ARG A 119 -0.09 5.14 -15.34
N ILE A 120 0.98 5.71 -14.79
CA ILE A 120 1.59 5.20 -13.53
C ILE A 120 0.58 5.28 -12.38
N GLY A 121 -0.08 6.42 -12.21
CA GLY A 121 -1.10 6.61 -11.18
C GLY A 121 -2.27 5.64 -11.32
N GLN A 122 -2.76 5.42 -12.54
CA GLN A 122 -3.84 4.48 -12.81
C GLN A 122 -3.43 3.03 -12.50
N ALA A 123 -2.25 2.60 -12.93
CA ALA A 123 -1.77 1.24 -12.64
C ALA A 123 -1.63 0.99 -11.11
N TYR A 124 -1.12 1.98 -10.38
CA TYR A 124 -1.00 1.91 -8.93
C TYR A 124 -2.38 1.91 -8.24
N LEU A 125 -3.32 2.72 -8.74
CA LEU A 125 -4.70 2.76 -8.26
C LEU A 125 -5.40 1.42 -8.46
N ASP A 126 -5.24 0.79 -9.63
CA ASP A 126 -5.85 -0.51 -9.93
C ASP A 126 -5.29 -1.61 -9.02
N MET A 127 -3.98 -1.59 -8.74
CA MET A 127 -3.38 -2.45 -7.71
C MET A 127 -4.01 -2.24 -6.34
N LYS A 128 -4.09 -0.99 -5.87
CA LYS A 128 -4.68 -0.66 -4.56
C LYS A 128 -6.15 -1.07 -4.45
N ARG A 129 -6.93 -0.94 -5.52
CA ARG A 129 -8.34 -1.39 -5.56
C ARG A 129 -8.45 -2.92 -5.48
N ARG A 130 -7.59 -3.67 -6.18
CA ARG A 130 -7.51 -5.14 -6.03
C ARG A 130 -7.13 -5.56 -4.62
N HIS A 131 -6.18 -4.85 -3.99
CA HIS A 131 -5.76 -5.13 -2.62
C HIS A 131 -6.90 -4.86 -1.64
N LEU A 132 -7.60 -3.72 -1.79
CA LEU A 132 -8.76 -3.39 -0.98
C LEU A 132 -9.87 -4.45 -1.09
N GLN A 133 -10.14 -4.94 -2.29
CA GLN A 133 -11.11 -6.02 -2.49
C GLN A 133 -10.66 -7.30 -1.78
N THR A 134 -9.39 -7.68 -1.90
CA THR A 134 -8.82 -8.85 -1.20
C THR A 134 -8.93 -8.69 0.33
N LEU A 135 -8.63 -7.51 0.88
CA LEU A 135 -8.75 -7.24 2.31
C LEU A 135 -10.19 -7.35 2.81
N ARG A 136 -11.16 -6.88 2.00
CA ARG A 136 -12.59 -7.01 2.31
C ARG A 136 -13.06 -8.47 2.29
N GLU A 137 -12.55 -9.28 1.37
CA GLU A 137 -12.82 -10.72 1.32
C GLU A 137 -12.27 -11.43 2.57
N LEU A 138 -11.05 -11.07 2.99
CA LEU A 138 -10.45 -11.61 4.23
C LEU A 138 -11.22 -11.19 5.49
N ALA A 139 -11.88 -10.03 5.48
CA ALA A 139 -12.70 -9.53 6.58
C ALA A 139 -14.14 -10.04 6.56
N GLY A 140 -14.55 -10.72 5.48
CA GLY A 140 -15.86 -11.36 5.40
C GLY A 140 -16.03 -12.45 6.47
N PRO A 141 -17.27 -12.84 6.80
CA PRO A 141 -17.49 -13.91 7.77
C PRO A 141 -16.71 -15.14 7.30
N ALA A 142 -15.77 -15.61 8.11
CA ALA A 142 -15.09 -16.87 7.91
C ALA A 142 -16.18 -17.90 7.64
N THR A 143 -16.25 -18.41 6.41
CA THR A 143 -17.29 -19.36 6.02
C THR A 143 -17.27 -20.46 7.05
N ALA A 144 -18.33 -20.51 7.87
CA ALA A 144 -18.50 -21.46 8.93
C ALA A 144 -18.40 -22.86 8.30
N SER A 145 -17.22 -23.45 8.37
CA SER A 145 -17.02 -24.85 8.07
C SER A 145 -17.28 -25.56 9.39
N ALA A 146 -18.56 -25.87 9.59
CA ALA A 146 -19.02 -26.91 10.49
C ALA A 146 -18.60 -28.29 9.98
#